data_AF-A0A545STB6-F1
#
_entry.id   AF-A0A545STB6-F1
#
_cell.length_a   1.000
_cell.length_b   1.000
_cell.length_c   1.000
_cell.angle_alpha   90.00
_cell.angle_beta   90.00
_cell.angle_gamma   90.00
#
_symmetry.space_group_name_H-M   'P 1'
#
loop_
_entity.id
_entity.type
_entity.pdbx_description
1 polymer ?
#
loop_
_entity_poly.entity_id
_entity_poly.type
_entity_poly.pdbx_seq_one_letter_code
_entity_poly.pdbx_strand_id
1 'polypeptide(L)'
;MAKSTRTETIFLVAAVLGILLVSSGATLYFSGSLTSATASGDEPGLGYQTVTLTDAQVECEKYARAELGSRIKALAVDTHSTRFDSMDKRYKVFFIAELYDSGDRKGVTKSFHVNCLTRGERATVAQFSIAEDKEQKTKAIQREEGGVFGWPL
;
A
#
# COMPACT_ATOMS: atom_id res chain seq x y z
N MET A 1 -1.12 -63.52 36.48
CA MET A 1 -0.95 -63.16 35.06
C MET A 1 -1.46 -61.73 34.85
N ALA A 2 -0.61 -60.71 35.03
CA ALA A 2 -0.98 -59.32 34.81
C ALA A 2 -0.66 -58.97 33.34
N LYS A 3 -1.66 -59.08 32.47
CA LYS A 3 -1.52 -58.97 31.02
C LYS A 3 -1.47 -57.48 30.62
N SER A 4 -0.26 -57.00 30.34
CA SER A 4 0.09 -55.88 29.44
C SER A 4 -0.84 -54.65 29.36
N THR A 5 -1.20 -54.03 30.48
CA THR A 5 -1.93 -52.75 30.47
C THR A 5 -1.08 -51.56 30.01
N ARG A 6 0.25 -51.64 30.16
CA ARG A 6 1.18 -50.57 29.78
C ARG A 6 1.21 -50.30 28.28
N THR A 7 1.21 -51.34 27.44
CA THR A 7 1.24 -51.17 25.97
C THR A 7 -0.04 -50.55 25.44
N GLU A 8 -1.18 -50.91 26.03
CA GLU A 8 -2.49 -50.37 25.65
C GLU A 8 -2.63 -48.89 26.07
N THR A 9 -2.10 -48.55 27.24
CA THR A 9 -2.06 -47.16 27.71
C THR A 9 -1.13 -46.30 26.84
N ILE A 10 0.03 -46.84 26.43
CA ILE A 10 0.96 -46.13 25.53
C ILE A 10 0.32 -45.88 24.16
N PHE A 11 -0.41 -46.86 23.62
CA PHE A 11 -1.13 -46.69 22.35
C PHE A 11 -2.21 -45.61 22.44
N LEU A 12 -2.98 -45.59 23.53
CA LEU A 12 -4.00 -44.56 23.75
C LEU A 12 -3.38 -43.16 23.89
N VAL A 13 -2.30 -43.02 24.65
CA VAL A 13 -1.60 -41.73 24.79
C VAL A 13 -1.04 -41.27 23.45
N ALA A 14 -0.43 -42.16 22.67
CA ALA A 14 0.10 -41.84 21.35
C ALA A 14 -1.01 -41.41 20.37
N ALA A 15 -2.17 -42.07 20.40
CA ALA A 15 -3.31 -41.72 19.55
C ALA A 15 -3.86 -40.33 19.89
N VAL A 16 -4.02 -40.01 21.19
CA VAL A 16 -4.47 -38.69 21.65
C VAL A 16 -3.47 -37.60 21.26
N LEU A 17 -2.17 -37.86 21.44
CA LEU A 17 -1.12 -36.91 21.09
C LEU A 17 -1.06 -36.66 19.57
N GLY A 18 -1.27 -37.70 18.77
CA GLY A 18 -1.39 -37.60 17.32
C GLY A 18 -2.58 -36.72 16.89
N ILE A 19 -3.75 -36.89 17.51
CA ILE A 19 -4.93 -36.07 17.22
C ILE A 19 -4.69 -34.60 17.56
N LEU A 20 -4.03 -34.31 18.69
CA LEU A 20 -3.67 -32.93 19.06
C LEU A 20 -2.70 -32.29 18.07
N LEU A 21 -1.71 -33.05 17.58
CA LEU A 21 -0.76 -32.56 16.56
C LEU A 21 -1.45 -32.32 15.21
N VAL A 22 -2.37 -33.19 14.79
CA VAL A 22 -3.13 -33.00 13.55
C VAL A 22 -4.09 -31.82 13.66
N SER A 23 -4.76 -31.66 14.80
CA SER A 23 -5.68 -30.54 15.05
C SER A 23 -4.96 -29.19 15.09
N SER A 24 -3.83 -29.10 15.80
CA SER A 24 -2.99 -27.89 15.82
C SER A 24 -2.34 -27.61 14.47
N GLY A 25 -1.84 -28.64 13.77
CA GLY A 25 -1.29 -28.53 12.43
C GLY A 25 -2.32 -28.05 11.39
N ALA A 26 -3.55 -28.58 11.44
CA ALA A 26 -4.63 -28.14 10.56
C ALA A 26 -5.01 -26.68 10.84
N THR A 27 -5.09 -26.29 12.12
CA THR A 27 -5.36 -24.89 12.52
C THR A 27 -4.26 -23.95 11.99
N LEU A 28 -2.99 -24.35 12.08
CA LEU A 28 -1.86 -23.57 11.55
C LEU A 28 -1.84 -23.50 10.02
N TYR A 29 -2.23 -24.57 9.33
CA TYR A 29 -2.32 -24.62 7.87
C TYR A 29 -3.40 -23.68 7.33
N PHE A 30 -4.60 -23.70 7.93
CA PHE A 30 -5.68 -22.79 7.53
C PHE A 30 -5.44 -21.34 7.97
N SER A 31 -4.73 -21.12 9.09
CA SER A 31 -4.39 -19.78 9.56
C SER A 31 -3.24 -19.11 8.79
N GLY A 32 -2.59 -19.81 7.85
CA GLY A 32 -1.45 -19.26 7.11
C GLY A 32 -0.22 -18.94 7.97
N SER A 33 -0.14 -19.50 9.19
CA SER A 33 0.91 -19.19 10.17
C SER A 33 2.22 -19.94 9.90
N LEU A 34 2.17 -21.06 9.17
CA LEU A 34 3.37 -21.88 8.92
C LEU A 34 4.41 -21.19 8.02
N THR A 35 3.98 -20.27 7.14
CA THR A 35 4.89 -19.41 6.35
C THR A 35 5.51 -18.28 7.17
N SER A 36 5.00 -18.00 8.36
CA SER A 36 5.52 -16.95 9.26
C SER A 36 6.49 -17.50 10.32
N ALA A 37 6.48 -18.81 10.59
CA ALA A 37 7.26 -19.41 11.68
C ALA A 37 8.75 -19.63 11.36
N THR A 38 9.16 -19.61 10.09
CA THR A 38 10.57 -19.68 9.68
C THR A 38 11.13 -18.32 9.25
N ALA A 39 10.31 -17.27 9.26
CA ALA A 39 10.78 -15.89 9.12
C ALA A 39 11.32 -15.44 10.49
N SER A 40 12.65 -15.50 10.62
CA SER A 40 13.36 -14.97 11.76
C SER A 40 13.08 -13.46 11.90
N GLY A 41 12.57 -13.05 13.06
CA GLY A 41 12.53 -11.66 13.49
C GLY A 41 11.26 -10.90 13.14
N ASP A 42 10.20 -11.08 13.93
CA ASP A 42 9.29 -9.99 14.29
C ASP A 42 8.45 -10.47 15.48
N GLU A 43 8.75 -9.97 16.67
CA GLU A 43 7.92 -10.16 17.85
C GLU A 43 6.49 -9.64 17.58
N PRO A 44 5.45 -10.43 17.86
CA PRO A 44 4.06 -9.99 17.75
C PRO A 44 3.69 -9.26 19.04
N GLY A 45 4.07 -7.99 19.13
CA GLY A 45 3.61 -7.11 20.20
C GLY A 45 4.69 -6.11 20.62
N LEU A 46 4.30 -4.83 20.73
CA LEU A 46 5.13 -3.68 21.15
C LEU A 46 5.92 -2.95 20.04
N GLY A 47 5.42 -2.99 18.81
CA GLY A 47 5.85 -2.09 17.74
C GLY A 47 4.80 -1.02 17.43
N TYR A 48 4.30 -0.26 18.41
CA TYR A 48 3.69 1.04 18.08
C TYR A 48 4.81 1.99 17.65
N GLN A 49 5.40 1.77 16.48
CA GLN A 49 5.98 2.88 15.74
C GLN A 49 4.77 3.74 15.38
N THR A 50 4.67 4.90 16.02
CA THR A 50 3.69 5.90 15.66
C THR A 50 4.04 6.38 14.26
N VAL A 51 3.57 5.64 13.24
CA VAL A 51 3.68 6.05 11.85
C VAL A 51 2.99 7.39 11.75
N THR A 52 3.72 8.41 11.32
CA THR A 52 3.17 9.74 11.16
C THR A 52 2.56 9.90 9.77
N LEU A 53 1.76 10.95 9.59
CA LEU A 53 1.23 11.31 8.27
C LEU A 53 2.36 11.62 7.28
N THR A 54 3.48 12.16 7.76
CA THR A 54 4.67 12.41 6.95
C THR A 54 5.30 11.11 6.46
N ASP A 55 5.39 10.08 7.31
CA ASP A 55 5.93 8.77 6.90
C ASP A 55 5.05 8.12 5.82
N ALA A 56 3.72 8.23 5.99
CA ALA A 56 2.78 7.78 4.99
C ALA A 56 2.92 8.54 3.66
N GLN A 57 3.15 9.86 3.70
CA GLN A 57 3.39 10.67 2.51
C GLN A 57 4.66 10.23 1.78
N VAL A 58 5.77 10.04 2.50
CA VAL A 58 7.05 9.61 1.92
C VAL A 58 6.92 8.23 1.27
N GLU A 59 6.29 7.28 1.95
CA GLU A 59 6.16 5.92 1.39
C GLU A 59 5.20 5.90 0.19
N CYS A 60 4.12 6.68 0.23
CA CYS A 60 3.23 6.84 -0.92
C CYS A 60 3.91 7.54 -2.10
N GLU A 61 4.75 8.54 -1.86
CA GLU A 61 5.50 9.21 -2.91
C GLU A 61 6.49 8.25 -3.57
N LYS A 62 7.21 7.47 -2.75
CA LYS A 62 8.13 6.43 -3.22
C LYS A 62 7.41 5.39 -4.06
N TYR A 63 6.24 4.92 -3.61
CA TYR A 63 5.41 3.99 -4.36
C TYR A 63 4.92 4.59 -5.68
N ALA A 64 4.40 5.83 -5.65
CA ALA A 64 3.94 6.52 -6.84
C ALA A 64 5.05 6.71 -7.88
N ARG A 65 6.27 7.04 -7.44
CA ARG A 65 7.45 7.14 -8.30
C ARG A 65 7.89 5.79 -8.87
N ALA A 66 7.77 4.72 -8.10
CA ALA A 66 8.05 3.36 -8.58
C ALA A 66 7.04 2.90 -9.64
N GLU A 67 5.75 3.15 -9.41
CA GLU A 67 4.66 2.74 -10.29
C GLU A 67 4.60 3.56 -11.59
N LEU A 68 4.73 4.88 -11.49
CA LEU A 68 4.57 5.80 -12.63
C LEU A 68 5.90 6.08 -13.35
N GLY A 69 7.02 5.86 -12.66
CA GLY A 69 8.37 5.89 -13.23
C GLY A 69 8.70 7.18 -13.97
N SER A 70 9.22 7.04 -15.19
CA SER A 70 9.65 8.15 -16.03
C SER A 70 8.51 9.02 -16.55
N ARG A 71 7.25 8.57 -16.44
CA ARG A 71 6.07 9.31 -16.95
C ARG A 71 5.73 10.52 -16.10
N ILE A 72 6.25 10.61 -14.87
CA ILE A 72 6.01 11.76 -13.99
C ILE A 72 6.73 12.98 -14.55
N LYS A 73 5.96 14.02 -14.88
CA LYS A 73 6.46 15.38 -15.07
C LYS A 73 6.47 16.15 -13.75
N ALA A 74 5.36 16.09 -13.03
CA ALA A 74 5.19 16.71 -11.72
C ALA A 74 4.33 15.79 -10.83
N LEU A 75 4.65 15.77 -9.55
CA LEU A 75 3.89 15.07 -8.52
C LEU A 75 3.82 16.01 -7.32
N ALA A 76 2.61 16.41 -6.93
CA ALA A 76 2.37 17.31 -5.81
C ALA A 76 1.42 16.65 -4.81
N VAL A 77 1.76 16.68 -3.53
CA VAL A 77 0.87 16.22 -2.46
C VAL A 77 -0.23 17.25 -2.25
N ASP A 78 -1.49 16.80 -2.27
CA ASP A 78 -2.60 17.60 -1.79
C ASP A 78 -2.67 17.50 -0.25
N THR A 79 -2.12 18.51 0.41
CA THR A 79 -2.06 18.60 1.87
C THR A 79 -3.43 18.85 2.50
N HIS A 80 -4.41 19.37 1.76
CA HIS A 80 -5.73 19.68 2.29
C HIS A 80 -6.60 18.43 2.41
N SER A 81 -6.50 17.52 1.43
CA SER A 81 -7.27 16.27 1.43
C SER A 81 -6.62 15.15 2.23
N THR A 82 -5.29 15.20 2.39
CA THR A 82 -4.50 14.18 3.07
C THR A 82 -4.77 14.14 4.57
N ARG A 83 -5.18 12.99 5.10
CA ARG A 83 -5.56 12.84 6.52
C ARG A 83 -5.42 11.41 7.05
N PHE A 84 -5.39 11.28 8.37
CA PHE A 84 -5.60 10.00 9.03
C PHE A 84 -7.10 9.72 9.17
N ASP A 85 -7.53 8.52 8.80
CA ASP A 85 -8.88 8.02 9.04
C ASP A 85 -8.84 7.04 10.23
N SER A 86 -9.42 7.47 11.35
CA SER A 86 -9.46 6.68 12.58
C SER A 86 -10.42 5.49 12.52
N MET A 87 -11.43 5.53 11.65
CA MET A 87 -12.39 4.43 11.48
C MET A 87 -11.74 3.27 10.73
N ASP A 88 -11.03 3.59 9.64
CA ASP A 88 -10.34 2.61 8.80
C ASP A 88 -8.92 2.27 9.31
N LYS A 89 -8.41 3.02 10.30
CA LYS A 89 -7.01 3.01 10.77
C LYS A 89 -6.01 3.13 9.62
N ARG A 90 -6.25 4.07 8.70
CA ARG A 90 -5.43 4.27 7.49
C ARG A 90 -5.10 5.73 7.27
N TYR A 91 -3.92 6.00 6.72
CA TYR A 91 -3.63 7.31 6.15
C TYR A 91 -4.14 7.36 4.71
N LYS A 92 -4.89 8.40 4.38
CA LYS A 92 -5.36 8.70 3.03
C LYS A 92 -4.51 9.84 2.50
N VAL A 93 -3.59 9.56 1.58
CA VAL A 93 -2.69 10.53 0.94
C VAL A 93 -3.15 10.76 -0.49
N PHE A 94 -3.34 12.03 -0.83
CA PHE A 94 -3.81 12.45 -2.15
C PHE A 94 -2.68 13.17 -2.88
N PHE A 95 -2.49 12.86 -4.16
CA PHE A 95 -1.55 13.57 -5.02
C PHE A 95 -2.23 14.05 -6.29
N ILE A 96 -1.72 15.15 -6.82
CA ILE A 96 -1.97 15.62 -8.16
C ILE A 96 -0.72 15.29 -8.97
N ALA A 97 -0.87 14.48 -10.03
CA ALA A 97 0.22 14.04 -10.88
C ALA A 97 0.00 14.56 -12.31
N GLU A 98 1.02 15.21 -12.88
CA GLU A 98 1.08 15.46 -14.31
C GLU A 98 1.90 14.35 -14.96
N LEU A 99 1.23 13.56 -15.81
CA LEU A 99 1.85 12.40 -16.45
C LEU A 99 1.92 12.58 -17.97
N TYR A 100 3.04 12.15 -18.54
CA TYR A 100 3.17 11.95 -19.98
C TYR A 100 2.38 10.72 -20.44
N ASP A 101 1.84 10.80 -21.65
CA ASP A 101 1.10 9.69 -22.27
C ASP A 101 2.02 8.47 -22.49
N SER A 102 3.29 8.70 -22.81
CA SER A 102 4.32 7.65 -22.97
C SER A 102 5.46 7.75 -21.96
N GLY A 103 6.11 6.60 -21.69
CA GLY A 103 7.29 6.48 -20.82
C GLY A 103 8.53 7.22 -21.34
N ASP A 104 8.56 7.56 -22.62
CA ASP A 104 9.65 8.32 -23.27
C ASP A 104 9.57 9.83 -22.99
N ARG A 105 8.60 10.27 -22.16
CA ARG A 105 8.32 11.69 -21.88
C ARG A 105 7.99 12.50 -23.13
N LYS A 106 7.41 11.85 -24.14
CA LYS A 106 6.98 12.47 -25.39
C LYS A 106 5.47 12.74 -25.35
N GLY A 107 5.06 13.87 -25.90
CA GLY A 107 3.64 14.23 -26.03
C GLY A 107 3.13 15.17 -24.94
N VAL A 108 1.80 15.32 -24.90
CA VAL A 108 1.10 16.24 -23.99
C VAL A 108 0.94 15.58 -22.62
N THR A 109 1.13 16.36 -21.55
CA THR A 109 0.88 15.90 -20.20
C THR A 109 -0.59 16.04 -19.82
N LYS A 110 -1.11 15.04 -19.11
CA LYS A 110 -2.46 15.02 -18.55
C LYS A 110 -2.39 15.05 -17.03
N SER A 111 -3.36 15.68 -16.40
CA SER A 111 -3.48 15.72 -14.95
C SER A 111 -4.24 14.50 -14.44
N PHE A 112 -3.75 13.92 -13.35
CA PHE A 112 -4.33 12.77 -12.68
C PHE A 112 -4.42 13.02 -11.18
N HIS A 113 -5.51 12.57 -10.57
CA HIS A 113 -5.64 12.46 -9.12
C HIS A 113 -5.19 11.07 -8.70
N VAL A 114 -4.27 11.00 -7.76
CA VAL A 114 -3.71 9.76 -7.23
C VAL A 114 -4.10 9.63 -5.76
N ASN A 115 -4.78 8.54 -5.42
CA ASN A 115 -5.16 8.21 -4.06
C ASN A 115 -4.28 7.07 -3.57
N CYS A 116 -3.55 7.30 -2.48
CA CYS A 116 -2.72 6.30 -1.83
C CYS A 116 -3.19 6.11 -0.39
N LEU A 117 -3.49 4.87 -0.03
CA LEU A 117 -3.98 4.47 1.28
C LEU A 117 -2.90 3.63 1.96
N THR A 118 -2.37 4.07 3.09
CA THR A 118 -1.41 3.28 3.89
C THR A 118 -2.03 2.80 5.20
N ARG A 119 -1.52 1.71 5.76
CA ARG A 119 -1.95 1.24 7.07
C ARG A 119 -1.43 2.17 8.16
N GLY A 120 -2.21 2.42 9.20
CA GLY A 120 -1.80 3.29 10.32
C GLY A 120 -0.75 2.66 11.22
N GLU A 121 -0.70 1.34 11.30
CA GLU A 121 0.24 0.59 12.15
C GLU A 121 1.62 0.41 11.51
N ARG A 122 1.68 0.45 10.17
CA ARG A 122 2.90 0.31 9.35
C ARG A 122 2.68 1.12 8.09
N ALA A 123 3.61 2.01 7.69
CA ALA A 123 3.47 2.91 6.54
C ALA A 123 3.32 2.21 5.17
N THR A 124 3.00 0.92 5.13
CA THR A 124 2.80 0.12 3.93
C THR A 124 1.55 0.55 3.16
N VAL A 125 1.71 0.73 1.84
CA VAL A 125 0.62 1.01 0.90
C VAL A 125 -0.33 -0.19 0.83
N ALA A 126 -1.59 0.03 1.18
CA ALA A 126 -2.67 -0.95 1.13
C ALA A 126 -3.49 -0.85 -0.15
N GLN A 127 -3.65 0.36 -0.69
CA GLN A 127 -4.40 0.60 -1.92
C GLN A 127 -3.86 1.84 -2.62
N PHE A 128 -3.76 1.75 -3.95
CA PHE A 128 -3.30 2.81 -4.82
C PHE A 128 -4.24 2.91 -6.01
N SER A 129 -4.80 4.08 -6.28
CA SER A 129 -5.68 4.32 -7.41
C SER A 129 -5.37 5.63 -8.10
N ILE A 130 -5.58 5.66 -9.42
CA ILE A 130 -5.30 6.81 -10.28
C ILE A 130 -6.55 7.10 -11.10
N ALA A 131 -6.98 8.36 -11.13
CA ALA A 131 -8.08 8.84 -11.94
C ALA A 131 -7.63 10.01 -12.82
N GLU A 132 -7.94 9.97 -14.11
CA GLU A 132 -7.68 11.09 -15.03
C GLU A 132 -8.61 12.25 -14.69
N ASP A 133 -8.04 13.43 -14.52
CA ASP A 133 -8.80 14.66 -14.39
C ASP A 133 -9.25 15.13 -15.77
N LYS A 134 -10.49 14.79 -16.13
CA LYS A 134 -11.06 15.14 -17.45
C LYS A 134 -11.48 16.61 -17.55
N GLU A 135 -11.50 17.37 -16.45
CA GLU A 135 -11.90 18.78 -16.44
C GLU A 135 -10.74 19.70 -16.83
N GLN A 136 -9.49 19.27 -16.63
CA GLN A 136 -8.30 20.02 -17.06
C GLN A 136 -7.89 19.75 -18.51
N LYS A 137 -8.79 20.00 -19.47
CA LYS A 137 -8.32 20.40 -20.80
C LYS A 137 -8.01 21.88 -20.75
N THR A 138 -6.81 22.24 -20.28
CA THR A 138 -6.27 23.59 -20.47
C THR A 138 -6.14 23.83 -21.97
N LYS A 139 -7.22 24.35 -22.57
CA LYS A 139 -7.08 25.18 -23.76
C LYS A 139 -6.20 26.32 -23.30
N ALA A 140 -4.92 26.27 -23.66
CA ALA A 140 -4.08 27.46 -23.59
C ALA A 140 -4.87 28.54 -24.33
N ILE A 141 -5.34 29.54 -23.61
CA ILE A 141 -5.82 30.77 -24.23
C ILE A 141 -4.53 31.36 -24.80
N GLN A 142 -4.17 30.97 -26.03
CA GLN A 142 -3.33 31.76 -26.88
C GLN A 142 -4.09 33.06 -27.05
N ARG A 143 -3.73 34.06 -26.24
CA ARG A 143 -4.16 35.42 -26.48
C ARG A 143 -3.50 35.81 -27.79
N GLU A 144 -4.23 35.67 -28.88
CA GLU A 144 -3.85 36.11 -30.20
C GLU A 144 -4.00 37.64 -30.25
N GLU A 145 -3.22 38.35 -29.44
CA GLU A 145 -3.15 39.80 -29.46
C GLU A 145 -1.68 40.21 -29.29
N GLY A 146 -0.94 40.00 -30.37
CA GLY A 146 0.38 40.58 -30.56
C GLY A 146 0.46 41.03 -32.01
N GLY A 147 0.16 42.30 -32.26
CA GLY A 147 0.49 42.92 -33.55
C GLY A 147 1.98 42.74 -33.85
N VAL A 148 2.33 42.77 -35.13
CA VAL A 148 3.65 42.45 -35.71
C VAL A 148 4.86 43.18 -35.08
N PHE A 149 4.65 44.11 -34.14
CA PHE A 149 5.68 44.93 -33.50
C PHE A 149 5.63 45.01 -31.96
N GLY A 150 5.00 44.08 -31.24
CA GLY A 150 5.34 43.80 -29.83
C GLY A 150 5.29 44.96 -28.80
N TRP A 151 4.53 46.03 -29.04
CA TRP A 151 4.33 47.09 -28.05
C TRP A 151 3.01 46.90 -27.30
N PRO A 152 3.00 46.84 -25.95
CA PRO A 152 1.80 47.03 -25.15
C PRO A 152 1.42 48.53 -25.13
N LEU A 153 0.13 48.84 -25.20
CA LEU A 153 -0.39 50.16 -24.83
C LEU A 153 -0.27 50.38 -23.32
#